data_AF-F4S0D8-F1
#
_entry.id   AF-F4S0D8-F1
#
_cell.length_a   1.000
_cell.length_b   1.000
_cell.length_c   1.000
_cell.angle_alpha   90.00
_cell.angle_beta   90.00
_cell.angle_gamma   90.00
#
_symmetry.space_group_name_H-M   'P 1'
#
loop_
_entity.id
_entity.type
_entity.pdbx_description
1 polymer ?
#
loop_
_entity_poly.entity_id
_entity_poly.type
_entity_poly.pdbx_seq_one_letter_code
_entity_poly.pdbx_strand_id
1 'polypeptide(L)'
;MINQIKKLNPFIKSISHSSNQFKNQFHSSIPSSQLTSTSTSIPNQISIKNHISNQPQSQSQSLIKFKPFINKPAPERIPNPHHSIETVEKFLSSLKRPNLLDLKSKFDSWNQFFESNGTLLKSKSINPKERRYLLWAMELFRHGKDPKEFAVKLKKKKVIRGWGPRVQNGKRLRGKPGGRITL
;
A
#
# COMPACT_ATOMS: atom_id res chain seq x y z
N MET A 1 11.32 -17.21 -54.93
CA MET A 1 11.69 -18.14 -53.83
C MET A 1 10.97 -17.66 -52.56
N ILE A 2 9.64 -17.78 -52.45
CA ILE A 2 8.90 -18.93 -51.90
C ILE A 2 9.73 -19.70 -50.86
N ASN A 3 9.45 -19.45 -49.57
CA ASN A 3 9.33 -20.51 -48.57
C ASN A 3 8.47 -20.04 -47.40
N GLN A 4 7.30 -20.66 -47.32
CA GLN A 4 6.45 -20.74 -46.14
C GLN A 4 7.17 -21.53 -45.03
N ILE A 5 6.76 -21.37 -43.78
CA ILE A 5 6.22 -22.46 -42.94
C ILE A 5 5.57 -21.87 -41.70
N LYS A 6 4.26 -22.10 -41.64
CA LYS A 6 3.35 -21.90 -40.51
C LYS A 6 3.63 -22.97 -39.46
N LYS A 7 3.68 -22.61 -38.18
CA LYS A 7 3.35 -23.53 -37.08
C LYS A 7 2.48 -22.81 -36.05
N LEU A 8 1.18 -22.90 -36.29
CA LEU A 8 0.12 -22.65 -35.33
C LEU A 8 -0.06 -23.93 -34.51
N ASN A 9 0.01 -23.85 -33.18
CA ASN A 9 -0.43 -24.92 -32.28
C ASN A 9 -1.68 -24.43 -31.53
N PRO A 10 -2.90 -24.89 -31.88
CA PRO A 10 -4.10 -24.67 -31.08
C PRO A 10 -4.33 -25.90 -30.20
N PHE A 11 -3.87 -25.87 -28.95
CA PHE A 11 -4.32 -26.84 -27.95
C PHE A 11 -5.38 -26.20 -27.06
N ILE A 12 -6.59 -26.13 -27.60
CA ILE A 12 -7.81 -25.85 -26.86
C ILE A 12 -8.25 -27.20 -26.26
N LYS A 13 -8.23 -27.30 -24.93
CA LYS A 13 -9.09 -28.24 -24.21
C LYS A 13 -9.96 -27.46 -23.24
N SER A 14 -11.16 -27.20 -23.71
CA SER A 14 -12.38 -27.01 -22.94
C SER A 14 -12.62 -28.20 -22.00
N ILE A 15 -12.92 -27.95 -20.73
CA ILE A 15 -13.87 -28.76 -19.94
C ILE A 15 -14.64 -27.81 -19.01
N SER A 16 -15.93 -28.06 -19.04
CA SER A 16 -17.10 -27.39 -18.49
C SER A 16 -17.34 -27.62 -16.99
N HIS A 17 -17.94 -26.59 -16.37
CA HIS A 17 -19.05 -26.60 -15.41
C HIS A 17 -19.21 -27.77 -14.42
N SER A 18 -19.13 -27.46 -13.13
CA SER A 18 -20.04 -28.05 -12.14
C SER A 18 -20.35 -27.04 -11.03
N SER A 19 -21.61 -26.61 -11.03
CA SER A 19 -22.27 -25.82 -10.01
C SER A 19 -22.69 -26.73 -8.85
N ASN A 20 -22.27 -26.42 -7.62
CA ASN A 20 -22.96 -26.92 -6.43
C ASN A 20 -23.43 -25.74 -5.59
N GLN A 21 -24.72 -25.46 -5.72
CA GLN A 21 -25.47 -24.62 -4.81
C GLN A 21 -25.72 -25.41 -3.52
N PHE A 22 -25.20 -24.92 -2.40
CA PHE A 22 -25.79 -25.24 -1.09
C PHE A 22 -26.28 -23.93 -0.47
N LYS A 23 -27.60 -23.75 -0.57
CA LYS A 23 -28.38 -22.97 0.39
C LYS A 23 -28.21 -23.65 1.75
N ASN A 24 -27.96 -22.87 2.79
CA ASN A 24 -28.58 -23.11 4.09
C ASN A 24 -28.71 -21.78 4.82
N GLN A 25 -29.98 -21.39 4.98
CA GLN A 25 -30.43 -20.30 5.80
C GLN A 25 -30.37 -20.73 7.27
N PHE A 26 -29.83 -19.89 8.15
CA PHE A 26 -30.27 -19.87 9.54
C PHE A 26 -30.30 -18.43 10.04
N HIS A 27 -31.50 -18.01 10.43
CA HIS A 27 -31.81 -16.82 11.19
C HIS A 27 -31.53 -17.10 12.67
N SER A 28 -30.95 -16.13 13.38
CA SER A 28 -31.28 -15.81 14.79
C SER A 28 -30.49 -14.54 15.19
N SER A 29 -31.17 -13.43 15.41
CA SER A 29 -31.68 -12.96 16.71
C SER A 29 -30.71 -11.99 17.38
N ILE A 30 -31.03 -10.70 17.23
CA ILE A 30 -30.53 -9.58 18.04
C ILE A 30 -31.10 -9.73 19.47
N PRO A 31 -30.37 -9.30 20.52
CA PRO A 31 -30.92 -8.20 21.30
C PRO A 31 -29.90 -7.12 21.69
N SER A 32 -30.41 -5.90 21.59
CA SER A 32 -29.87 -4.63 22.06
C SER A 32 -29.66 -4.57 23.58
N SER A 33 -28.61 -3.90 24.02
CA SER A 33 -28.53 -3.21 25.32
C SER A 33 -27.37 -2.21 25.29
N GLN A 34 -27.66 -0.92 25.10
CA GLN A 34 -28.02 0.10 26.11
C GLN A 34 -26.82 0.93 26.56
N LEU A 35 -26.97 2.23 26.30
CA LEU A 35 -26.09 3.36 26.62
C LEU A 35 -26.14 3.65 28.13
N THR A 36 -25.00 3.93 28.74
CA THR A 36 -24.95 4.71 30.00
C THR A 36 -23.84 5.75 29.93
N SER A 37 -24.28 7.00 29.84
CA SER A 37 -23.49 8.21 30.04
C SER A 37 -23.51 8.56 31.53
N THR A 38 -22.35 8.67 32.18
CA THR A 38 -22.24 9.30 33.49
C THR A 38 -21.33 10.52 33.41
N SER A 39 -21.99 11.67 33.50
CA SER A 39 -21.40 12.99 33.70
C SER A 39 -20.91 13.13 35.14
N THR A 40 -19.63 13.44 35.34
CA THR A 40 -19.13 13.90 36.63
C THR A 40 -18.75 15.36 36.52
N SER A 41 -19.55 16.20 37.18
CA SER A 41 -19.34 17.62 37.36
C SER A 41 -18.26 17.87 38.42
N ILE A 42 -17.35 18.81 38.17
CA ILE A 42 -16.55 19.43 39.23
C ILE A 42 -16.61 20.95 39.02
N PRO A 43 -17.25 21.70 39.93
CA PRO A 43 -17.06 23.13 40.01
C PRO A 43 -15.83 23.42 40.86
N ASN A 44 -15.05 24.44 40.51
CA ASN A 44 -14.46 25.32 41.51
C ASN A 44 -14.01 26.63 40.87
N GLN A 45 -14.75 27.68 41.24
CA GLN A 45 -14.34 29.07 41.09
C GLN A 45 -13.39 29.40 42.24
N ILE A 46 -12.22 29.98 41.95
CA ILE A 46 -11.58 30.94 42.85
C ILE A 46 -11.00 32.06 41.99
N SER A 47 -11.53 33.26 42.23
CA SER A 47 -11.10 34.54 41.69
C SER A 47 -10.19 35.22 42.70
N ILE A 48 -9.00 35.67 42.29
CA ILE A 48 -8.36 36.84 42.89
C ILE A 48 -7.63 37.64 41.80
N LYS A 49 -7.97 38.94 41.71
CA LYS A 49 -7.39 39.97 40.84
C LYS A 49 -6.01 40.42 41.37
N ASN A 50 -5.15 40.97 40.50
CA ASN A 50 -4.33 42.16 40.78
C ASN A 50 -3.67 42.76 39.50
N HIS A 51 -4.32 43.83 39.03
CA HIS A 51 -3.90 45.16 38.53
C HIS A 51 -2.45 45.54 38.10
N ILE A 52 -2.40 46.22 36.93
CA ILE A 52 -1.51 47.30 36.37
C ILE A 52 -0.36 46.98 35.38
N SER A 53 -0.64 47.47 34.15
CA SER A 53 0.12 48.16 33.09
C SER A 53 1.54 47.77 32.71
N ASN A 54 1.70 47.46 31.41
CA ASN A 54 2.16 48.46 30.44
C ASN A 54 1.83 48.00 29.01
N GLN A 55 1.18 48.89 28.25
CA GLN A 55 0.93 48.72 26.82
C GLN A 55 2.24 48.91 26.05
N PRO A 56 2.51 48.06 25.06
CA PRO A 56 2.83 48.64 23.76
C PRO A 56 2.16 47.90 22.58
N GLN A 57 1.51 48.71 21.75
CA GLN A 57 1.35 48.56 20.30
C GLN A 57 0.56 47.34 19.80
N SER A 58 -0.73 47.59 19.59
CA SER A 58 -1.65 46.75 18.84
C SER A 58 -1.27 46.67 17.36
N GLN A 59 -0.36 45.76 17.02
CA GLN A 59 -0.40 45.10 15.72
C GLN A 59 -1.50 44.04 15.81
N SER A 60 -2.59 44.22 15.06
CA SER A 60 -3.70 43.28 14.98
C SER A 60 -3.24 42.00 14.28
N GLN A 61 -2.54 41.15 15.03
CA GLN A 61 -2.24 39.79 14.65
C GLN A 61 -3.59 39.06 14.57
N SER A 62 -4.13 38.94 13.36
CA SER A 62 -5.31 38.12 13.08
C SER A 62 -5.05 36.75 13.69
N LEU A 63 -5.82 36.38 14.72
CA LEU A 63 -5.70 35.09 15.39
C LEU A 63 -5.73 34.01 14.31
N ILE A 64 -4.60 33.35 14.11
CA ILE A 64 -4.48 32.20 13.21
C ILE A 64 -5.36 31.12 13.83
N LYS A 65 -6.63 31.09 13.42
CA LYS A 65 -7.61 30.15 13.93
C LYS A 65 -7.29 28.80 13.29
N PHE A 66 -6.43 28.03 13.98
CA PHE A 66 -6.14 26.66 13.60
C PHE A 66 -7.47 25.91 13.46
N LYS A 67 -7.75 25.43 12.24
CA LYS A 67 -8.92 24.57 12.02
C LYS A 67 -8.71 23.32 12.89
N PRO A 68 -9.69 22.95 13.74
CA PRO A 68 -9.58 21.72 14.51
C PRO A 68 -9.38 20.56 13.54
N PHE A 69 -8.52 19.61 13.92
CA PHE A 69 -8.42 18.34 13.20
C PHE A 69 -9.81 17.71 13.21
N ILE A 70 -10.46 17.67 12.05
CA ILE A 70 -11.70 16.93 11.90
C ILE A 70 -11.30 15.45 12.02
N ASN A 71 -11.65 14.83 13.14
CA ASN A 71 -11.47 13.40 13.36
C ASN A 71 -12.41 12.67 12.40
N LYS A 72 -11.92 12.39 11.18
CA LYS A 72 -12.62 11.51 10.25
C LYS A 72 -12.69 10.12 10.90
N PRO A 73 -13.85 9.44 10.87
CA PRO A 73 -13.93 8.07 11.35
C PRO A 73 -12.90 7.23 10.60
N ALA A 74 -12.29 6.26 11.30
CA ALA A 74 -11.33 5.36 10.68
C ALA A 74 -11.99 4.66 9.48
N PRO A 75 -11.30 4.55 8.33
CA PRO A 75 -11.86 3.86 7.18
C PRO A 75 -12.10 2.39 7.53
N GLU A 76 -13.06 1.78 6.85
CA GLU A 76 -13.36 0.37 7.03
C GLU A 76 -12.12 -0.49 6.77
N ARG A 77 -11.92 -1.50 7.61
CA ARG A 77 -10.75 -2.39 7.50
C ARG A 77 -10.74 -3.17 6.19
N ILE A 78 -11.92 -3.56 5.73
CA ILE A 78 -12.13 -4.25 4.45
C ILE A 78 -12.83 -3.27 3.53
N PRO A 79 -12.14 -2.74 2.50
CA PRO A 79 -12.74 -1.79 1.59
C PRO A 79 -13.67 -2.49 0.62
N ASN A 80 -14.80 -1.85 0.33
CA ASN A 80 -15.66 -2.23 -0.79
C ASN A 80 -14.86 -2.18 -2.09
N PRO A 81 -15.03 -3.16 -3.01
CA PRO A 81 -14.43 -3.11 -4.34
C PRO A 81 -14.78 -1.81 -5.07
N HIS A 82 -13.77 -1.07 -5.52
CA HIS A 82 -13.96 0.17 -6.27
C HIS A 82 -12.84 0.33 -7.31
N HIS A 83 -12.98 1.31 -8.22
CA HIS A 83 -12.05 1.52 -9.36
C HIS A 83 -11.94 0.31 -10.31
N SER A 84 -13.01 -0.47 -10.42
CA SER A 84 -13.05 -1.75 -11.16
C SER A 84 -12.04 -2.79 -10.64
N ILE A 85 -11.62 -2.69 -9.37
CA ILE A 85 -10.69 -3.63 -8.72
C ILE A 85 -11.48 -4.48 -7.72
N GLU A 86 -11.85 -5.68 -8.15
CA GLU A 86 -12.60 -6.65 -7.34
C GLU A 86 -11.74 -7.80 -6.82
N THR A 87 -10.64 -8.09 -7.52
CA THR A 87 -9.76 -9.22 -7.21
C THR A 87 -8.40 -8.76 -6.73
N VAL A 88 -7.79 -9.56 -5.84
CA VAL A 88 -6.45 -9.32 -5.29
C VAL A 88 -5.42 -9.19 -6.42
N GLU A 89 -5.55 -10.03 -7.44
CA GLU A 89 -4.68 -10.04 -8.61
C GLU A 89 -4.71 -8.71 -9.37
N LYS A 90 -5.90 -8.14 -9.56
CA LYS A 90 -6.10 -6.87 -10.26
C LYS A 90 -5.56 -5.71 -9.43
N PHE A 91 -5.73 -5.76 -8.11
CA PHE A 91 -5.12 -4.81 -7.18
C PHE A 91 -3.59 -4.86 -7.26
N LEU A 92 -2.98 -6.04 -7.13
CA LEU A 92 -1.52 -6.21 -7.18
C LEU A 92 -0.95 -5.81 -8.54
N SER A 93 -1.65 -6.10 -9.65
CA SER A 93 -1.25 -5.70 -11.00
C SER A 93 -1.25 -4.18 -11.21
N SER A 94 -2.16 -3.47 -10.54
CA SER A 94 -2.26 -2.00 -10.62
C SER A 94 -1.11 -1.29 -9.89
N LEU A 95 -0.53 -1.93 -8.87
CA LEU A 95 0.68 -1.48 -8.20
C LEU A 95 1.85 -1.74 -9.16
N LYS A 96 2.43 -0.68 -9.72
CA LYS A 96 3.50 -0.66 -10.76
C LYS A 96 4.84 -1.33 -10.34
N ARG A 97 4.78 -2.53 -9.76
CA ARG A 97 5.87 -3.35 -9.20
C ARG A 97 5.59 -4.84 -9.51
N PRO A 98 6.36 -5.47 -10.42
CA PRO A 98 6.11 -6.84 -10.84
C PRO A 98 6.23 -7.86 -9.70
N ASN A 99 7.16 -7.68 -8.76
CA ASN A 99 7.38 -8.61 -7.64
C ASN A 99 6.15 -8.82 -6.73
N LEU A 100 5.18 -7.89 -6.75
CA LEU A 100 3.97 -8.02 -5.94
C LEU A 100 2.97 -9.00 -6.56
N LEU A 101 3.04 -9.24 -7.88
CA LEU A 101 2.13 -10.15 -8.57
C LEU A 101 2.29 -11.58 -8.06
N ASP A 102 3.52 -11.98 -7.72
CA ASP A 102 3.85 -13.30 -7.18
C ASP A 102 3.20 -13.57 -5.82
N LEU A 103 2.73 -12.53 -5.11
CA LEU A 103 2.06 -12.66 -3.82
C LEU A 103 0.61 -13.13 -3.94
N LYS A 104 0.03 -13.07 -5.13
CA LYS A 104 -1.33 -13.53 -5.44
C LYS A 104 -1.61 -14.94 -4.92
N SER A 105 -0.68 -15.87 -5.11
CA SER A 105 -0.81 -17.28 -4.70
C SER A 105 -0.84 -17.47 -3.18
N LYS A 106 -0.50 -16.43 -2.40
CA LYS A 106 -0.46 -16.49 -0.94
C LYS A 106 -1.78 -16.05 -0.29
N PHE A 107 -2.76 -15.59 -1.07
CA PHE A 107 -4.05 -15.11 -0.57
C PHE A 107 -5.18 -15.72 -1.38
N ASP A 108 -6.15 -16.30 -0.68
CA ASP A 108 -7.26 -17.01 -1.31
C ASP A 108 -8.42 -16.05 -1.61
N SER A 109 -8.64 -15.09 -0.69
CA SER A 109 -9.81 -14.21 -0.70
C SER A 109 -9.43 -12.74 -0.54
N TRP A 110 -10.27 -11.86 -1.10
CA TRP A 110 -10.15 -10.40 -0.96
C TRP A 110 -10.14 -9.94 0.51
N ASN A 111 -11.07 -10.48 1.30
CA ASN A 111 -11.18 -10.14 2.73
C ASN A 111 -9.93 -10.56 3.51
N GLN A 112 -9.44 -11.79 3.27
CA GLN A 112 -8.22 -12.30 3.90
C GLN A 112 -6.98 -11.44 3.54
N PHE A 113 -6.94 -10.91 2.31
CA PHE A 113 -5.90 -10.00 1.89
C PHE A 113 -5.97 -8.67 2.66
N PHE A 114 -7.14 -8.03 2.75
CA PHE A 114 -7.30 -6.75 3.47
C PHE A 114 -7.27 -6.85 5.00
N GLU A 115 -7.53 -8.02 5.57
CA GLU A 115 -7.36 -8.27 7.00
C GLU A 115 -5.90 -8.47 7.40
N SER A 116 -5.02 -8.76 6.42
CA SER A 116 -3.63 -9.10 6.68
C SER A 116 -2.86 -7.96 7.35
N ASN A 117 -2.12 -8.33 8.39
CA ASN A 117 -1.27 -7.41 9.17
C ASN A 117 0.20 -7.69 8.89
N GLY A 118 1.09 -6.78 9.32
CA GLY A 118 2.54 -6.94 9.11
C GLY A 118 3.13 -8.25 9.67
N THR A 119 2.57 -8.79 10.74
CA THR A 119 2.93 -10.09 11.33
C THR A 119 2.50 -11.26 10.44
N LEU A 120 1.27 -11.25 9.94
CA LEU A 120 0.75 -12.27 9.01
C LEU A 120 1.50 -12.25 7.67
N LEU A 121 1.84 -11.06 7.18
CA LEU A 121 2.66 -10.93 5.98
C LEU A 121 4.10 -11.41 6.21
N LYS A 122 4.62 -11.31 7.45
CA LYS A 122 5.94 -11.84 7.82
C LYS A 122 5.92 -13.37 7.86
N SER A 123 4.87 -14.00 8.40
CA SER A 123 4.74 -15.47 8.38
C SER A 123 4.60 -16.03 6.97
N LYS A 124 4.00 -15.28 6.05
CA LYS A 124 3.95 -15.62 4.60
C LYS A 124 5.27 -15.36 3.84
N SER A 125 6.39 -15.11 4.54
CA SER A 125 7.74 -14.93 3.95
C SER A 125 7.83 -13.82 2.90
N ILE A 126 7.11 -12.71 3.08
CA ILE A 126 7.16 -11.55 2.18
C ILE A 126 8.32 -10.64 2.59
N ASN A 127 9.06 -10.03 1.65
CA ASN A 127 10.19 -9.17 2.01
C ASN A 127 9.74 -7.95 2.84
N PRO A 128 10.53 -7.49 3.83
CA PRO A 128 10.15 -6.34 4.67
C PRO A 128 9.83 -5.06 3.90
N LYS A 129 10.48 -4.82 2.75
CA LYS A 129 10.21 -3.66 1.88
C LYS A 129 8.85 -3.77 1.20
N GLU A 130 8.53 -4.96 0.70
CA GLU A 130 7.25 -5.26 0.04
C GLU A 130 6.10 -5.18 1.04
N ARG A 131 6.27 -5.72 2.26
CA ARG A 131 5.25 -5.64 3.32
C ARG A 131 4.87 -4.21 3.67
N ARG A 132 5.87 -3.32 3.87
CA ARG A 132 5.62 -1.90 4.19
C ARG A 132 4.89 -1.20 3.06
N TYR A 133 5.32 -1.43 1.81
CA TYR A 133 4.69 -0.85 0.65
C TYR A 133 3.25 -1.35 0.46
N LEU A 134 3.01 -2.64 0.66
CA LEU A 134 1.71 -3.27 0.52
C LEU A 134 0.72 -2.70 1.54
N LEU A 135 1.09 -2.66 2.83
CA LEU A 135 0.25 -2.10 3.88
C LEU A 135 -0.08 -0.62 3.62
N TRP A 136 0.90 0.16 3.20
CA TRP A 136 0.68 1.55 2.79
C TRP A 136 -0.29 1.68 1.61
N ALA A 137 -0.13 0.84 0.58
CA ALA A 137 -1.00 0.84 -0.59
C ALA A 137 -2.43 0.41 -0.25
N MET A 138 -2.60 -0.59 0.61
CA MET A 138 -3.90 -1.03 1.12
C MET A 138 -4.59 0.09 1.88
N GLU A 139 -3.85 0.85 2.70
CA GLU A 139 -4.41 1.98 3.45
C GLU A 139 -4.86 3.12 2.53
N LEU A 140 -4.09 3.44 1.49
CA LEU A 140 -4.52 4.43 0.50
C LEU A 140 -5.76 3.99 -0.27
N PHE A 141 -5.88 2.69 -0.57
CA PHE A 141 -7.05 2.12 -1.20
C PHE A 141 -8.27 2.15 -0.27
N ARG A 142 -8.10 1.89 1.04
CA ARG A 142 -9.17 2.08 2.05
C ARG A 142 -9.69 3.52 2.10
N HIS A 143 -8.82 4.49 1.81
CA HIS A 143 -9.21 5.88 1.67
C HIS A 143 -9.84 6.25 0.31
N GLY A 144 -10.14 5.27 -0.55
CA GLY A 144 -10.80 5.49 -1.83
C GLY A 144 -9.88 5.93 -2.97
N LYS A 145 -8.56 5.92 -2.79
CA LYS A 145 -7.61 6.37 -3.83
C LYS A 145 -7.38 5.28 -4.87
N ASP A 146 -7.26 5.68 -6.15
CA ASP A 146 -6.94 4.74 -7.23
C ASP A 146 -5.47 4.27 -7.11
N PRO A 147 -5.21 2.95 -7.02
CA PRO A 147 -3.87 2.39 -7.03
C PRO A 147 -3.01 2.83 -8.20
N LYS A 148 -3.60 3.08 -9.38
CA LYS A 148 -2.84 3.54 -10.55
C LYS A 148 -2.24 4.92 -10.34
N GLU A 149 -2.90 5.78 -9.57
CA GLU A 149 -2.45 7.14 -9.30
C GLU A 149 -1.29 7.16 -8.31
N PHE A 150 -1.46 6.50 -7.16
CA PHE A 150 -0.46 6.55 -6.08
C PHE A 150 0.67 5.53 -6.25
N ALA A 151 0.55 4.54 -7.13
CA ALA A 151 1.58 3.52 -7.31
C ALA A 151 2.93 4.16 -7.72
N VAL A 152 3.94 3.92 -6.88
CA VAL A 152 5.30 4.39 -7.11
C VAL A 152 5.99 3.48 -8.12
N LYS A 153 6.33 4.05 -9.28
CA LYS A 153 7.10 3.36 -10.33
C LYS A 153 8.45 2.90 -9.79
N LEU A 154 8.91 1.74 -10.28
CA LEU A 154 10.28 1.31 -10.00
C LEU A 154 11.28 2.30 -10.58
N LYS A 155 12.25 2.69 -9.75
CA LYS A 155 13.37 3.50 -10.21
C LYS A 155 14.16 2.69 -11.24
N LYS A 156 14.35 3.26 -12.43
CA LYS A 156 15.20 2.65 -13.46
C LYS A 156 16.57 2.32 -12.89
N LYS A 157 17.15 1.21 -13.34
CA LYS A 157 18.53 0.85 -12.97
C LYS A 157 19.44 2.01 -13.33
N LYS A 158 20.33 2.37 -12.39
CA LYS A 158 21.32 3.41 -12.64
C LYS A 158 22.23 2.98 -13.80
N VAL A 159 22.32 3.81 -14.82
CA VAL A 159 23.29 3.63 -15.91
C VAL A 159 24.67 3.95 -15.34
N ILE A 160 25.62 3.07 -15.61
CA ILE A 160 27.01 3.26 -15.22
C ILE A 160 27.61 4.25 -16.21
N ARG A 161 27.64 5.53 -15.85
CA ARG A 161 28.40 6.56 -16.58
C ARG A 161 29.89 6.26 -16.42
N GLY A 162 30.66 6.33 -17.50
CA GLY A 162 32.05 5.87 -17.57
C GLY A 162 32.94 6.35 -16.41
N TRP A 163 33.88 5.49 -16.01
CA TRP A 163 34.86 5.70 -14.94
C TRP A 163 36.30 5.55 -15.45
N GLY A 164 36.48 5.50 -16.78
CA GLY A 164 37.71 5.12 -17.48
C GLY A 164 37.87 3.60 -17.69
N PRO A 165 38.81 3.15 -18.54
CA PRO A 165 39.00 1.73 -18.88
C PRO A 165 39.21 0.81 -17.66
N ARG A 166 39.72 1.37 -16.57
CA ARG A 166 40.00 0.67 -15.32
C ARG A 166 38.75 0.26 -14.54
N VAL A 167 37.57 0.82 -14.82
CA VAL A 167 36.34 0.50 -14.09
C VAL A 167 35.19 0.30 -15.08
N GLN A 168 34.93 -0.97 -15.41
CA GLN A 168 33.84 -1.38 -16.28
C GLN A 168 32.75 -2.05 -15.45
N ASN A 169 31.48 -1.77 -15.74
CA ASN A 169 30.33 -2.37 -15.05
C ASN A 169 30.35 -2.21 -13.51
N GLY A 170 30.96 -1.13 -13.01
CA GLY A 170 31.07 -0.86 -11.56
C GLY A 170 32.11 -1.75 -10.86
N LYS A 171 32.87 -2.54 -11.62
CA LYS A 171 33.96 -3.39 -11.14
C LYS A 171 35.29 -2.78 -11.57
N ARG A 172 36.25 -2.69 -10.65
CA ARG A 172 37.62 -2.29 -10.98
C ARG A 172 38.31 -3.44 -11.68
N LEU A 173 38.67 -3.25 -12.95
CA LEU A 173 39.56 -4.15 -13.66
C LEU A 173 40.97 -3.95 -13.10
N ARG A 174 41.57 -5.02 -12.59
CA ARG A 174 42.99 -5.07 -12.29
C ARG A 174 43.65 -5.79 -13.46
N GLY A 175 44.60 -5.15 -14.12
CA GLY A 175 45.44 -5.84 -15.09
C GLY A 175 46.16 -6.98 -14.36
N LYS A 176 46.11 -8.19 -14.93
CA LYS A 176 47.19 -9.15 -14.70
C LYS A 176 48.43 -8.48 -15.33
N PRO A 177 49.60 -8.43 -14.67
CA PRO A 177 50.80 -7.91 -15.31
C PRO A 177 50.97 -8.72 -16.60
N GLY A 178 50.69 -8.08 -17.74
CA GLY A 178 50.83 -8.71 -19.03
C GLY A 178 52.30 -9.01 -19.18
N GLY A 179 52.66 -10.30 -19.16
CA GLY A 179 53.95 -10.74 -19.65
C GLY A 179 54.14 -10.12 -21.03
N ARG A 180 55.29 -9.48 -21.22
CA ARG A 180 55.75 -8.88 -22.47
C ARG A 180 55.49 -9.87 -23.62
N ILE A 181 54.58 -9.53 -24.55
CA ILE A 181 54.43 -10.25 -25.81
C ILE A 181 55.62 -9.80 -26.66
N THR A 182 56.67 -10.61 -26.72
CA THR A 182 57.79 -10.43 -27.64
C THR A 182 57.33 -10.87 -29.03
N LEU A 183 57.43 -9.96 -30.00
CA LEU A 183 57.18 -10.19 -31.43
C LEU A 183 58.25 -11.08 -32.06
#